data_AF-A0A8H7L9K3-F1
#
_entry.id   AF-A0A8H7L9K3-F1
#
_cell.length_a   1.000
_cell.length_b   1.000
_cell.length_c   1.000
_cell.angle_alpha   90.00
_cell.angle_beta   90.00
_cell.angle_gamma   90.00
#
_symmetry.space_group_name_H-M   'P 1'
#
loop_
_entity.id
_entity.type
_entity.pdbx_description
1 polymer ?
#
loop_
_entity_poly.entity_id
_entity_poly.type
_entity_poly.pdbx_seq_one_letter_code
_entity_poly.pdbx_strand_id
1 'polypeptide(L)'
;MRQSASLLKHVPLIKFVGGPHHGASVAAKVHPLSSTGKMPSLQKAVSSHQLSWKPIELKEGEVLLRNQLSKRFRYTVPSAEETEQIDSGGADLVY
;
A
#
# COMPACT_ATOMS: atom_id res chain seq x y z
N MET A 1 22.23 31.49 -12.60
CA MET A 1 20.89 30.99 -12.17
C MET A 1 19.84 32.12 -12.10
N ARG A 2 19.58 32.88 -13.18
CA ARG A 2 18.60 34.00 -13.17
C ARG A 2 17.36 33.78 -14.06
N GLN A 3 17.31 32.70 -14.83
CA GLN A 3 16.26 32.49 -15.85
C GLN A 3 14.99 31.80 -15.31
N SER A 4 15.05 31.07 -14.19
CA SER A 4 13.89 30.34 -13.65
C SER A 4 12.84 31.24 -13.00
N ALA A 5 13.20 32.46 -12.59
CA ALA A 5 12.26 33.39 -11.95
C ALA A 5 11.23 33.99 -12.92
N SER A 6 11.54 34.06 -14.22
CA SER A 6 10.63 34.66 -15.22
C SER A 6 9.40 33.79 -15.52
N LEU A 7 9.51 32.47 -15.33
CA LEU A 7 8.43 31.52 -15.64
C LEU A 7 7.30 31.54 -14.61
N LEU A 8 7.53 32.07 -13.40
CA LEU A 8 6.51 32.21 -12.34
C LEU A 8 5.41 33.22 -12.68
N LYS A 9 5.57 34.05 -13.72
CA LYS A 9 4.56 35.04 -14.16
C LYS A 9 3.38 34.41 -14.91
N HIS A 10 3.55 33.20 -15.45
CA HIS A 10 2.57 32.53 -16.30
C HIS A 10 2.02 31.24 -15.71
N VAL A 11 2.48 30.82 -14.53
CA VAL A 11 1.90 29.69 -13.83
C VAL A 11 0.69 30.21 -13.06
N PRO A 12 -0.56 29.86 -13.43
CA PRO A 12 -1.72 30.19 -12.61
C PRO A 12 -1.57 29.44 -11.28
N LEU A 13 -1.07 30.16 -10.27
CA LEU A 13 -0.97 29.64 -8.91
C LEU A 13 -2.39 29.42 -8.40
N ILE A 14 -2.73 28.16 -8.17
CA ILE A 14 -4.00 27.78 -7.53
C ILE A 14 -4.04 28.48 -6.17
N LYS A 15 -4.94 29.45 -6.03
CA LYS A 15 -5.21 30.10 -4.75
C LYS A 15 -6.16 29.20 -3.97
N PHE A 16 -5.64 28.55 -2.93
CA PHE A 16 -6.51 27.92 -1.94
C PHE A 16 -7.16 29.03 -1.11
N VAL A 17 -8.36 29.44 -1.51
CA VAL A 17 -9.19 30.37 -0.74
C VAL A 17 -10.01 29.54 0.23
N GLY A 18 -9.55 29.46 1.47
CA GLY A 18 -10.18 28.71 2.55
C GLY A 18 -9.14 28.44 3.62
N GLY A 19 -9.32 29.03 4.81
CA GLY A 19 -8.53 28.67 5.97
C GLY A 19 -8.77 27.20 6.38
N PRO A 20 -8.10 26.71 7.44
CA PRO A 20 -8.30 25.35 7.92
C PRO A 20 -9.79 25.04 8.09
N HIS A 21 -10.31 24.11 7.28
CA HIS A 21 -11.66 23.61 7.47
C HIS A 21 -11.65 22.76 8.75
N HIS A 22 -12.39 23.22 9.76
CA HIS A 22 -12.63 22.40 10.95
C HIS A 22 -13.40 21.15 10.49
N GLY A 23 -12.78 19.98 10.61
CA GLY A 23 -13.46 18.72 10.33
C GLY A 23 -14.67 18.61 11.24
N ALA A 24 -15.86 18.46 10.64
CA ALA A 24 -17.05 18.17 11.42
C ALA A 24 -16.85 16.81 12.10
N SER A 25 -16.76 16.79 13.43
CA SER A 25 -16.76 15.55 14.20
C SER A 25 -18.18 14.98 14.21
N VAL A 26 -18.48 14.17 13.20
CA VAL A 26 -19.73 13.42 13.15
C VAL A 26 -19.47 12.05 13.77
N ALA A 27 -20.27 11.69 14.77
CA ALA A 27 -20.21 10.36 15.35
C ALA A 27 -20.47 9.32 14.25
N ALA A 28 -19.59 8.31 14.15
CA ALA A 28 -19.76 7.20 13.24
C ALA A 28 -21.11 6.51 13.51
N LYS A 29 -21.90 6.28 12.45
CA LYS A 29 -23.17 5.56 12.50
C LYS A 29 -23.06 4.29 11.65
N VAL A 30 -23.83 3.27 12.01
CA VAL A 30 -23.97 2.06 11.20
C VAL A 30 -24.58 2.44 9.84
N HIS A 31 -24.05 1.85 8.77
CA HIS A 31 -24.60 2.05 7.43
C HIS A 31 -26.00 1.38 7.33
N PRO A 32 -27.02 2.06 6.77
CA PRO A 32 -28.39 1.53 6.71
C PRO A 32 -28.53 0.22 5.94
N LEU A 33 -27.60 -0.09 5.02
CA LEU A 33 -27.56 -1.34 4.27
C LEU A 33 -26.62 -2.40 4.87
N SER A 34 -26.16 -2.23 6.11
CA SER A 34 -25.37 -3.27 6.78
C SER A 34 -26.26 -4.46 7.12
N SER A 35 -26.01 -5.62 6.50
CA SER A 35 -26.77 -6.86 6.73
C SER A 35 -26.74 -7.33 8.19
N THR A 36 -25.72 -6.93 8.94
CA THR A 36 -25.54 -7.31 10.36
C THR A 36 -25.88 -6.17 11.32
N GLY A 37 -26.09 -4.95 10.83
CA GLY A 37 -26.39 -3.78 11.67
C GLY A 37 -25.30 -3.40 12.68
N LYS A 38 -24.10 -3.98 12.57
CA LYS A 38 -23.00 -3.74 13.51
C LYS A 38 -22.07 -2.65 13.00
N MET A 39 -21.65 -1.78 13.91
CA MET A 39 -20.50 -0.90 13.67
C MET A 39 -19.22 -1.74 13.72
N PRO A 40 -18.24 -1.52 12.83
CA PRO A 40 -16.93 -2.11 13.00
C PRO A 40 -16.36 -1.63 14.33
N SER A 41 -16.12 -2.54 15.27
CA SER A 41 -15.38 -2.19 16.47
C SER A 41 -13.96 -1.89 16.04
N LEU A 42 -13.44 -0.72 16.42
CA LEU A 42 -12.01 -0.51 16.42
C LEU A 42 -11.45 -1.47 17.47
N GLN A 43 -11.13 -2.70 17.05
CA GLN A 43 -10.16 -3.49 17.76
C GLN A 43 -8.92 -2.61 17.79
N LYS A 44 -8.61 -2.03 18.97
CA LYS A 44 -7.27 -1.52 19.22
C LYS A 44 -6.38 -2.68 18.89
N ALA A 45 -5.71 -2.62 17.75
CA ALA A 45 -4.63 -3.54 17.45
C ALA A 45 -3.70 -3.39 18.64
N VAL A 46 -3.70 -4.39 19.53
CA VAL A 46 -2.64 -4.53 20.51
C VAL A 46 -1.42 -4.65 19.62
N SER A 47 -0.63 -3.58 19.56
CA SER A 47 0.65 -3.55 18.87
C SER A 47 1.57 -4.49 19.64
N SER A 48 1.34 -5.80 19.53
CA SER A 48 2.18 -6.83 20.15
C SER A 48 3.52 -6.97 19.44
N HIS A 49 3.73 -6.24 18.34
CA HIS A 49 4.99 -6.21 17.64
C HIS A 49 5.31 -4.77 17.25
N GLN A 50 6.01 -4.08 18.14
CA GLN A 50 6.97 -3.05 17.74
C GLN A 50 8.06 -3.79 16.93
N LEU A 51 7.74 -4.16 15.68
CA LEU A 51 8.71 -4.67 14.73
C LEU A 51 9.82 -3.62 14.70
N SER A 52 11.00 -3.96 15.19
CA SER A 52 12.17 -3.11 15.05
C SER A 52 12.53 -3.08 13.56
N TRP A 53 11.83 -2.26 12.78
CA TRP A 53 12.15 -2.01 11.39
C TRP A 53 13.47 -1.26 11.36
N LYS A 54 14.57 -2.01 11.33
CA LYS A 54 15.88 -1.44 11.02
C LYS A 54 15.93 -1.23 9.51
N PRO A 55 16.17 0.01 9.02
CA PRO A 55 16.48 0.24 7.62
C PRO A 55 17.63 -0.66 7.19
N ILE A 56 17.52 -1.26 6.00
CA ILE A 56 18.59 -2.06 5.42
C ILE A 56 19.61 -1.08 4.83
N GLU A 57 20.79 -1.02 5.42
CA GLU A 57 21.91 -0.22 4.89
C GLU A 57 22.65 -1.04 3.83
N LEU A 58 22.52 -0.66 2.56
CA LEU A 58 23.25 -1.25 1.45
C LEU A 58 24.55 -0.50 1.20
N LYS A 59 25.62 -1.21 0.83
CA LYS A 59 26.84 -0.54 0.36
C LYS A 59 26.65 0.02 -1.05
N GLU A 60 27.47 0.98 -1.40
CA GLU A 60 27.40 1.65 -2.70
C GLU A 60 27.64 0.62 -3.82
N GLY A 61 26.64 0.43 -4.68
CA GLY A 61 26.66 -0.59 -5.75
C GLY A 61 26.03 -1.94 -5.40
N GLU A 62 25.57 -2.16 -4.16
CA GLU A 62 24.86 -3.38 -3.78
C GLU A 62 23.37 -3.30 -4.17
N VAL A 63 22.90 -4.31 -4.92
CA VAL A 63 21.49 -4.51 -5.24
C VAL A 63 21.06 -5.83 -4.64
N LEU A 64 20.08 -5.79 -3.73
CA LEU A 64 19.52 -7.02 -3.18
C LEU A 64 18.60 -7.68 -4.19
N LEU A 65 18.86 -8.95 -4.47
CA LEU A 65 17.92 -9.78 -5.20
C LEU A 65 16.71 -10.07 -4.30
N ARG A 66 15.53 -10.23 -4.90
CA ARG A 66 14.26 -10.37 -4.17
C ARG A 66 14.23 -11.56 -3.21
N ASN A 67 14.94 -12.63 -3.55
CA ASN A 67 15.21 -13.82 -2.75
C ASN A 67 16.12 -13.57 -1.52
N GLN A 68 16.89 -12.48 -1.51
CA GLN A 68 17.72 -12.06 -0.37
C GLN A 68 16.96 -11.20 0.64
N LEU A 69 15.79 -10.65 0.27
CA LEU A 69 14.95 -9.83 1.16
C LEU A 69 14.27 -10.67 2.26
N SER A 70 13.54 -10.05 3.18
CA SER A 70 12.75 -10.79 4.17
C SER A 70 11.63 -11.61 3.52
N LYS A 71 11.11 -12.64 4.21
CA LYS A 71 10.06 -13.54 3.68
C LYS A 71 8.86 -12.82 3.08
N ARG A 72 8.52 -11.64 3.61
CA ARG A 72 7.39 -10.81 3.14
C ARG A 72 7.57 -10.24 1.73
N PHE A 73 8.81 -10.11 1.27
CA PHE A 73 9.13 -9.57 -0.06
C PHE A 73 9.58 -10.65 -1.05
N ARG A 74 9.72 -11.91 -0.60
CA ARG A 74 10.07 -13.05 -1.47
C ARG A 74 8.84 -13.53 -2.23
N TYR A 75 9.05 -14.16 -3.39
CA TYR A 75 7.98 -14.96 -4.01
C TYR A 75 7.68 -16.17 -3.13
N THR A 76 6.41 -16.56 -3.09
CA THR A 76 6.01 -17.86 -2.55
C THR A 76 6.52 -18.95 -3.49
N VAL A 77 6.97 -20.06 -2.93
CA VAL A 77 7.23 -21.26 -3.72
C VAL A 77 5.87 -21.76 -4.20
N PRO A 78 5.66 -21.99 -5.50
CA PRO A 78 4.42 -22.56 -6.01
C PRO A 78 4.09 -23.87 -5.30
N SER A 79 2.81 -24.11 -5.04
CA SER A 79 2.34 -25.40 -4.56
C SER A 79 2.54 -26.48 -5.63
N ALA A 80 2.39 -27.77 -5.26
CA ALA A 80 2.48 -28.86 -6.23
C ALA A 80 1.43 -28.71 -7.34
N GLU A 81 0.19 -28.36 -6.98
CA GLU A 81 -0.90 -28.10 -7.92
C GLU A 81 -0.58 -26.93 -8.87
N GLU A 82 -0.04 -25.83 -8.34
CA GLU A 82 0.36 -24.68 -9.15
C GLU A 82 1.53 -25.03 -10.08
N THR A 83 2.45 -25.88 -9.62
CA THR A 83 3.59 -26.34 -10.42
C THR A 83 3.10 -27.19 -11.60
N GLU A 84 2.18 -28.12 -11.35
CA GLU A 84 1.55 -28.93 -12.39
C GLU A 84 0.81 -28.06 -13.42
N GLN A 85 0.12 -27.01 -12.98
CA GLN A 85 -0.54 -26.05 -13.88
C GLN A 85 0.47 -25.23 -14.70
N ILE A 86 1.59 -24.82 -14.11
CA ILE A 86 2.64 -24.11 -14.85
C ILE A 86 3.24 -25.03 -15.92
N ASP A 87 3.52 -26.28 -15.56
CA ASP A 87 4.14 -27.26 -16.45
C ASP A 87 3.17 -27.71 -17.56
N SER A 88 1.87 -27.85 -17.25
CA SER A 88 0.83 -28.17 -18.24
C SER A 88 0.40 -26.97 -19.10
N GLY A 89 0.84 -25.77 -18.75
CA GLY A 89 0.38 -24.52 -19.38
C GLY A 89 -1.06 -24.15 -19.04
N GLY A 90 -1.63 -24.72 -17.97
CA GLY A 90 -2.99 -24.48 -17.52
C GLY A 90 -4.08 -25.10 -18.41
N ALA A 91 -3.70 -26.01 -19.31
CA ALA A 91 -4.63 -26.71 -20.18
C ALA A 91 -5.05 -28.02 -19.52
N ASP A 92 -6.37 -28.23 -19.43
CA ASP A 92 -6.97 -29.49 -18.97
C ASP A 92 -7.76 -30.13 -20.10
N LEU A 93 -7.65 -31.45 -20.27
CA LEU A 93 -8.36 -32.17 -21.33
C LEU A 93 -9.78 -32.50 -20.83
N VAL A 94 -10.76 -31.71 -21.26
CA VAL A 94 -12.18 -31.97 -21.02
C VAL A 94 -12.71 -32.94 -22.08
N TYR A 95 -13.25 -34.08 -21.66
CA TYR A 95 -13.92 -35.07 -22.49
C TYR A 95 -15.44 -35.02 -22.33
#